data_AF-A0A1Q3TAS8-F1
#
_entry.id   AF-A0A1Q3TAS8-F1
#
_cell.length_a   1.000
_cell.length_b   1.000
_cell.length_c   1.000
_cell.angle_alpha   90.00
_cell.angle_beta   90.00
_cell.angle_gamma   90.00
#
_symmetry.space_group_name_H-M   'P 1'
#
loop_
_entity.id
_entity.type
_entity.pdbx_description
1 polymer ?
#
loop_
_entity_poly.entity_id
_entity_poly.type
_entity_poly.pdbx_seq_one_letter_code
_entity_poly.pdbx_strand_id
1 'polypeptide(L)'
;MSKTLDILEAALHGTTAGYLAGCRSKGGCPNHGNRQLLTCTEAARARRHYFSLASLEETEPITRQMLRDAKNSPFAPKEAADV
;
A
#
# COMPACT_ATOMS: atom_id res chain seq x y z
N MET A 1 -3.51 30.30 -1.21
CA MET A 1 -3.44 28.86 -0.92
C MET A 1 -4.48 28.18 -1.80
N SER A 2 -4.07 27.42 -2.82
CA SER A 2 -4.98 26.88 -3.84
C SER A 2 -5.56 25.54 -3.36
N LYS A 3 -6.89 25.44 -3.23
CA LYS A 3 -7.63 24.24 -2.78
C LYS A 3 -7.27 22.94 -3.52
N THR A 4 -6.70 23.05 -4.71
CA THR A 4 -6.23 21.92 -5.51
C THR A 4 -4.98 21.24 -4.94
N LEU A 5 -4.10 21.98 -4.25
CA LEU A 5 -2.92 21.40 -3.59
C LEU A 5 -3.33 20.65 -2.32
N ASP A 6 -4.29 21.18 -1.54
CA ASP A 6 -4.80 20.53 -0.33
C ASP A 6 -5.48 19.18 -0.62
N ILE A 7 -6.17 19.05 -1.76
CA ILE A 7 -6.81 17.79 -2.19
C ILE A 7 -5.76 16.76 -2.65
N LEU A 8 -4.64 17.21 -3.23
CA LEU A 8 -3.53 16.35 -3.62
C LEU A 8 -2.65 15.96 -2.41
N GLU A 9 -2.51 16.83 -1.42
CA GLU A 9 -1.86 16.53 -0.12
C GLU A 9 -2.72 15.63 0.78
N ALA A 10 -4.05 15.69 0.67
CA ALA A 10 -4.98 14.83 1.41
C ALA A 10 -5.24 13.47 0.73
N ALA A 11 -4.78 13.26 -0.50
CA ALA A 11 -4.89 11.96 -1.16
C ALA A 11 -4.01 10.95 -0.40
N LEU A 12 -4.66 10.12 0.43
CA LEU A 12 -4.02 9.10 1.26
C LEU A 12 -3.25 8.09 0.39
N HIS A 13 -2.00 8.37 0.08
CA HIS A 13 -1.14 7.51 -0.73
C HIS A 13 -0.44 6.43 0.09
N GLY A 14 -0.27 5.25 -0.51
CA GLY A 14 0.24 4.06 0.20
C GLY A 14 -0.79 3.37 1.08
N THR A 15 -2.06 3.75 0.93
CA THR A 15 -3.20 3.14 1.62
C THR A 15 -4.08 2.38 0.62
N THR A 16 -4.96 1.52 1.13
CA THR A 16 -6.01 0.89 0.32
C THR A 16 -7.11 1.87 -0.08
N ALA A 17 -7.44 2.84 0.78
CA ALA A 17 -8.39 3.91 0.47
C ALA A 17 -7.95 4.71 -0.76
N GLY A 18 -6.67 5.06 -0.87
CA GLY A 18 -6.11 5.74 -2.05
C GLY A 18 -6.22 4.91 -3.33
N TYR A 19 -6.13 3.58 -3.24
CA TYR A 19 -6.36 2.70 -4.40
C TYR A 19 -7.83 2.67 -4.82
N LEU A 20 -8.75 2.58 -3.85
CA LEU A 20 -10.20 2.62 -4.08
C LEU A 20 -10.64 3.96 -4.66
N ALA A 21 -10.03 5.07 -4.22
CA ALA A 21 -10.24 6.42 -4.73
C ALA A 21 -9.67 6.65 -6.15
N GLY A 22 -8.87 5.72 -6.70
CA GLY A 22 -8.45 5.73 -8.10
C GLY A 22 -6.94 5.76 -8.35
N CYS A 23 -6.08 5.80 -7.33
CA CYS A 23 -4.63 5.75 -7.50
C CYS A 23 -4.16 4.32 -7.87
N ARG A 24 -4.33 3.95 -9.14
CA ARG A 24 -4.04 2.60 -9.67
C ARG A 24 -2.75 2.52 -10.51
N SER A 25 -2.08 3.65 -10.75
CA SER A 25 -0.81 3.66 -11.47
C SER A 25 0.35 3.38 -10.54
N LYS A 26 1.21 2.40 -10.88
CA LYS A 26 2.45 2.15 -10.14
C LYS A 26 3.45 3.29 -10.31
N GLY A 27 3.62 3.79 -11.52
CA GLY A 27 4.57 4.86 -11.86
C GLY A 27 4.04 6.26 -11.58
N GLY A 28 2.71 6.44 -11.57
CA GLY A 28 2.06 7.72 -11.31
C GLY A 28 1.63 7.92 -9.85
N CYS A 29 1.83 6.94 -8.98
CA CYS A 29 1.59 7.11 -7.55
C CYS A 29 2.70 7.99 -6.95
N PRO A 30 2.39 8.98 -6.09
CA PRO A 30 3.41 9.78 -5.39
C PRO A 30 4.39 8.96 -4.55
N ASN A 31 4.00 7.77 -4.11
CA ASN A 31 4.89 6.85 -3.40
C ASN A 31 5.73 5.97 -4.35
N HIS A 32 5.70 6.21 -5.66
CA HIS A 32 6.57 5.51 -6.59
C HIS A 32 8.04 5.77 -6.25
N GLY A 33 8.80 4.69 -6.02
CA GLY A 33 10.21 4.79 -5.60
C GLY A 33 10.44 5.23 -4.15
N ASN A 34 9.40 5.59 -3.38
CA ASN A 34 9.51 5.90 -1.95
C ASN A 34 10.10 4.69 -1.21
N ARG A 35 11.09 4.85 -0.33
CA ARG A 35 11.78 3.73 0.34
C ARG A 35 11.02 3.13 1.54
N GLN A 36 10.11 3.90 2.13
CA GLN A 36 9.41 3.55 3.37
C GLN A 36 7.97 3.13 3.13
N LEU A 37 7.26 3.81 2.23
CA LEU A 37 5.85 3.58 1.94
C LEU A 37 5.66 2.78 0.66
N LEU A 38 4.58 2.00 0.62
CA LEU A 38 4.11 1.37 -0.60
C LEU A 38 3.37 2.37 -1.49
N THR A 39 3.25 2.04 -2.77
CA THR A 39 2.24 2.64 -3.65
C THR A 39 0.83 2.14 -3.25
N CYS A 40 -0.22 2.90 -3.59
CA CYS A 40 -1.60 2.47 -3.33
C CYS A 40 -1.91 1.10 -3.94
N THR A 41 -1.41 0.83 -5.16
CA THR A 41 -1.52 -0.48 -5.81
C THR A 41 -0.86 -1.61 -5.01
N GLU A 42 0.34 -1.36 -4.46
CA GLU A 42 1.04 -2.34 -3.65
C GLU A 42 0.35 -2.55 -2.32
N ALA A 43 -0.16 -1.48 -1.68
CA ALA A 43 -0.92 -1.57 -0.43
C ALA A 43 -2.22 -2.39 -0.62
N ALA A 44 -2.99 -2.11 -1.67
CA ALA A 44 -4.19 -2.87 -2.00
C ALA A 44 -3.92 -4.33 -2.35
N ARG A 45 -2.76 -4.63 -2.93
CA ARG A 45 -2.33 -6.01 -3.15
C ARG A 45 -1.93 -6.66 -1.82
N ALA A 46 -1.13 -5.98 -1.01
CA ALA A 46 -0.63 -6.48 0.26
C ALA A 46 -1.76 -6.82 1.23
N ARG A 47 -2.73 -5.91 1.41
CA ARG A 47 -3.91 -6.13 2.28
C ARG A 47 -4.77 -7.32 1.86
N ARG A 48 -4.84 -7.62 0.55
CA ARG A 48 -5.57 -8.78 0.01
C ARG A 48 -4.81 -10.10 0.16
N HIS A 49 -3.49 -10.08 0.07
CA HIS A 49 -2.69 -11.31 0.06
C HIS A 49 -2.15 -11.72 1.43
N TYR A 50 -1.93 -10.78 2.36
CA TYR A 50 -1.33 -11.08 3.65
C TYR A 50 -2.33 -10.88 4.77
N PHE A 51 -2.63 -11.97 5.49
CA PHE A 51 -3.59 -11.99 6.59
C PHE A 51 -3.26 -10.97 7.68
N SER A 52 -1.98 -10.81 8.04
CA SER A 52 -1.52 -9.84 9.05
C SER A 52 -1.76 -8.37 8.65
N LEU A 53 -1.94 -8.09 7.36
CA LEU A 53 -2.22 -6.74 6.86
C LEU A 53 -3.72 -6.53 6.59
N ALA A 54 -4.51 -7.59 6.51
CA ALA A 54 -5.94 -7.53 6.25
C ALA A 54 -6.72 -6.80 7.36
N SER A 55 -6.20 -6.83 8.59
CA SER A 55 -6.80 -6.15 9.75
C SER A 55 -6.52 -4.66 9.81
N LEU A 56 -5.67 -4.10 8.94
CA LEU A 56 -5.38 -2.67 8.92
C LEU A 56 -6.58 -1.87 8.43
N GLU A 57 -6.73 -0.66 8.95
CA GLU A 57 -7.74 0.30 8.48
C GLU A 57 -7.43 0.76 7.06
N GLU A 58 -8.45 1.08 6.27
CA GLU A 58 -8.25 1.34 4.85
C GLU A 58 -7.42 2.59 4.56
N THR A 59 -7.46 3.55 5.48
CA THR A 59 -6.72 4.82 5.46
C THR A 59 -5.31 4.70 6.05
N GLU A 60 -4.95 3.54 6.59
CA GLU A 60 -3.63 3.33 7.18
C GLU A 60 -2.59 3.06 6.08
N PRO A 61 -1.45 3.78 6.09
CA PRO A 61 -0.40 3.56 5.11
C PRO A 61 0.34 2.25 5.40
N ILE A 62 0.43 1.39 4.40
CA ILE A 62 1.22 0.15 4.51
C ILE A 62 2.67 0.47 4.17
N THR A 63 3.55 0.22 5.13
CA THR A 63 4.99 0.41 4.94
C THR A 63 5.63 -0.78 4.22
N ARG A 64 6.79 -0.53 3.60
CA ARG A 64 7.67 -1.56 3.04
C ARG A 64 8.11 -2.55 4.10
N GLN A 65 8.33 -2.10 5.34
CA GLN A 65 8.73 -2.97 6.45
C GLN A 65 7.59 -3.91 6.83
N MET A 66 6.37 -3.39 7.01
CA MET A 66 5.18 -4.22 7.28
C MET A 66 4.97 -5.29 6.21
N LEU A 67 5.18 -4.95 4.92
CA LEU A 67 5.14 -5.93 3.84
C LEU A 67 6.23 -7.01 3.95
N ARG A 68 7.45 -6.65 4.35
CA ARG A 68 8.54 -7.61 4.58
C ARG A 68 8.20 -8.54 5.73
N ASP A 69 7.72 -7.98 6.84
CA ASP A 69 7.34 -8.75 8.02
C ASP A 69 6.17 -9.69 7.71
N ALA A 70 5.18 -9.23 6.95
CA ALA A 70 4.05 -10.03 6.49
C ALA A 70 4.47 -11.19 5.57
N LYS A 71 5.46 -10.97 4.70
CA LYS A 71 6.05 -12.02 3.85
C LYS A 71 6.80 -13.09 4.64
N ASN A 72 7.46 -12.68 5.71
CA ASN A 72 8.23 -13.56 6.57
C ASN A 72 7.39 -14.19 7.69
N SER A 73 6.09 -13.86 7.76
CA SER A 73 5.17 -14.42 8.73
C SER A 73 4.99 -15.93 8.50
N PRO A 74 4.95 -16.75 9.57
CA PRO A 74 4.66 -18.19 9.44
C PRO A 74 3.26 -18.47 8.86
N PHE A 75 2.38 -17.47 8.85
CA PHE A 75 1.04 -17.54 8.26
C PHE A 75 0.97 -16.96 6.83
N ALA A 76 2.11 -16.61 6.21
CA ALA A 76 2.14 -16.17 4.82
C ALA A 76 1.70 -17.33 3.88
N PRO A 77 0.89 -17.06 2.85
CA PRO A 77 0.52 -18.08 1.87
C PRO A 77 1.78 -18.63 1.18
N LYS A 78 1.90 -19.96 1.10
CA LYS A 78 3.09 -20.70 0.64
C LYS A 78 3.41 -20.60 -0.86
N GLU A 79 2.91 -19.60 -1.58
CA GLU A 79 2.93 -19.56 -3.06
C GLU A 79 3.96 -18.58 -3.67
N ALA A 80 5.12 -18.40 -3.06
CA ALA A 80 6.17 -17.54 -3.66
C ALA A 80 7.61 -17.99 -3.37
N ALA A 81 7.86 -19.30 -3.22
CA ALA A 81 9.19 -19.85 -2.99
C ALA A 81 9.86 -20.49 -4.23
N ASP A 82 9.17 -20.59 -5.38
CA ASP A 82 9.72 -21.23 -6.58
C ASP A 82 9.46 -20.39 -7.84
N VAL A 83 10.40 -19.49 -8.18
CA VAL A 83 10.84 -19.12 -9.55
C VAL A 83 12.31 -18.71 -9.50
#